data_AF-A0A6L8KB36-F1
#
_entry.id   AF-A0A6L8KB36-F1
#
_cell.length_a   1.000
_cell.length_b   1.000
_cell.length_c   1.000
_cell.angle_alpha   90.00
_cell.angle_beta   90.00
_cell.angle_gamma   90.00
#
_symmetry.space_group_name_H-M   'P 1'
#
loop_
_entity.id
_entity.type
_entity.pdbx_description
1 polymer ?
#
loop_
_entity_poly.entity_id
_entity_poly.type
_entity_poly.pdbx_seq_one_letter_code
_entity_poly.pdbx_strand_id
1 'polypeptide(L)'
;MMKSAYLALLFSVMCAAAQAQDGGNSSSINASGDQHVATIRGNAGIAQLDDDKIELLQRVVYVNGVSYGAVPANCEIKFIVANGKKTLYVNGKPRTLPAKP
;
A
#
# COMPACT_ATOMS: atom_id res chain seq x y z
N MET A 1 24.33 -10.51 -53.92
CA MET A 1 24.28 -11.63 -52.95
C MET A 1 23.69 -11.11 -51.65
N MET A 2 22.62 -11.76 -51.18
CA MET A 2 21.79 -11.41 -50.03
C MET A 2 22.45 -11.76 -48.67
N LYS A 3 22.09 -11.03 -47.61
CA LYS A 3 21.76 -11.47 -46.22
C LYS A 3 21.50 -10.22 -45.37
N SER A 4 20.25 -9.94 -44.97
CA SER A 4 19.64 -10.30 -43.66
C SER A 4 20.42 -9.72 -42.47
N ALA A 5 19.85 -8.99 -41.50
CA ALA A 5 18.50 -9.13 -40.93
C ALA A 5 17.97 -7.83 -40.30
N TYR A 6 16.65 -7.71 -40.31
CA TYR A 6 15.82 -6.81 -39.50
C TYR A 6 15.71 -7.32 -38.05
N LEU A 7 15.71 -6.40 -37.07
CA LEU A 7 14.90 -6.40 -35.83
C LEU A 7 15.30 -5.11 -35.06
N ALA A 8 14.52 -4.03 -34.98
CA ALA A 8 13.27 -3.86 -34.22
C ALA A 8 13.38 -4.50 -32.82
N LEU A 9 13.14 -3.86 -31.68
CA LEU A 9 12.09 -2.89 -31.37
C LEU A 9 12.32 -2.42 -29.91
N LEU A 10 12.14 -1.12 -29.66
CA LEU A 10 11.60 -0.50 -28.43
C LEU A 10 12.15 -0.94 -27.06
N PHE A 11 13.07 -0.14 -26.51
CA PHE A 11 13.25 -0.05 -25.06
C PHE A 11 11.95 0.47 -24.44
N SER A 12 11.27 -0.43 -23.74
CA SER A 12 10.00 -0.17 -23.09
C SER A 12 10.13 0.93 -22.05
N VAL A 13 9.20 1.86 -22.13
CA VAL A 13 8.93 2.95 -21.21
C VAL A 13 8.95 2.43 -19.77
N MET A 14 10.00 2.76 -19.00
CA MET A 14 9.92 2.78 -17.54
C MET A 14 9.09 4.00 -17.14
N CYS A 15 7.77 3.87 -17.18
CA CYS A 15 6.89 4.71 -16.37
C CYS A 15 6.91 4.18 -14.94
N ALA A 16 8.04 4.31 -14.26
CA ALA A 16 8.02 4.37 -12.81
C ALA A 16 7.44 5.73 -12.46
N ALA A 17 6.13 5.79 -12.21
CA ALA A 17 5.54 6.92 -11.52
C ALA A 17 6.21 6.99 -10.14
N ALA A 18 7.30 7.75 -10.05
CA ALA A 18 7.86 8.21 -8.79
C ALA A 18 6.77 9.09 -8.17
N GLN A 19 5.89 8.47 -7.38
CA GLN A 19 4.87 9.18 -6.66
C GLN A 19 5.62 10.14 -5.73
N ALA A 20 5.58 11.42 -6.09
CA ALA A 20 6.14 12.52 -5.33
C ALA A 20 5.82 12.29 -3.86
N GLN A 21 6.87 12.18 -3.05
CA GLN A 21 6.76 12.10 -1.61
C GLN A 21 6.46 13.52 -1.11
N ASP A 22 5.30 14.05 -1.50
CA ASP A 22 4.73 15.23 -0.88
C ASP A 22 4.36 14.84 0.54
N GLY A 23 4.72 15.65 1.54
CA GLY A 23 4.50 15.38 2.97
C GLY A 23 3.02 15.38 3.37
N GLY A 24 2.12 15.34 2.39
CA GLY A 24 0.68 15.29 2.55
C GLY A 24 0.15 13.89 2.88
N ASN A 25 -1.11 13.89 3.31
CA ASN A 25 -1.85 12.66 3.55
C ASN A 25 -2.30 12.07 2.21
N SER A 26 -2.11 10.77 2.02
CA SER A 26 -2.63 10.06 0.85
C SER A 26 -3.20 8.71 1.24
N SER A 27 -4.17 8.25 0.47
CA SER A 27 -4.77 6.92 0.61
C SER A 27 -5.06 6.38 -0.78
N SER A 28 -4.69 5.13 -1.03
CA SER A 28 -4.88 4.47 -2.33
C SER A 28 -5.23 3.00 -2.17
N ILE A 29 -5.96 2.49 -3.15
CA ILE A 29 -6.32 1.09 -3.26
C ILE A 29 -5.75 0.57 -4.58
N ASN A 30 -5.17 -0.63 -4.55
CA ASN A 30 -4.72 -1.35 -5.74
C ASN A 30 -5.20 -2.80 -5.64
N ALA A 31 -5.89 -3.27 -6.68
CA ALA A 31 -6.36 -4.65 -6.79
C ALA A 31 -5.73 -5.30 -8.01
N SER A 32 -5.06 -6.43 -7.82
CA SER A 32 -4.40 -7.19 -8.88
C SER A 32 -4.52 -8.69 -8.60
N GLY A 33 -5.24 -9.40 -9.47
CA GLY A 33 -5.57 -10.81 -9.26
C GLY A 33 -6.27 -11.01 -7.92
N ASP A 34 -5.79 -11.97 -7.13
CA ASP A 34 -6.32 -12.28 -5.79
C ASP A 34 -5.71 -11.43 -4.67
N GLN A 35 -4.98 -10.37 -5.00
CA GLN A 35 -4.35 -9.48 -4.04
C GLN A 35 -4.94 -8.07 -4.12
N HIS A 36 -5.49 -7.61 -3.01
CA HIS A 36 -5.96 -6.23 -2.82
C HIS A 36 -5.08 -5.54 -1.77
N VAL A 37 -4.70 -4.30 -2.02
CA VAL A 37 -3.79 -3.52 -1.18
C VAL A 37 -4.34 -2.13 -0.95
N ALA A 38 -4.55 -1.77 0.31
CA ALA A 38 -4.73 -0.38 0.74
C ALA A 38 -3.40 0.19 1.21
N THR A 39 -3.06 1.39 0.77
CA THR A 39 -1.89 2.14 1.25
C THR A 39 -2.34 3.47 1.81
N ILE A 40 -1.92 3.80 3.04
CA ILE A 40 -2.10 5.13 3.66
C ILE A 40 -0.72 5.71 3.96
N ARG A 41 -0.48 6.96 3.60
CA ARG A 41 0.75 7.70 3.95
C ARG A 41 0.40 9.03 4.61
N GLY A 42 1.27 9.51 5.49
CA GLY A 42 1.13 10.80 6.18
C GLY A 42 0.80 10.65 7.66
N ASN A 43 -0.04 11.53 8.19
CA ASN A 43 -0.41 11.60 9.61
C ASN A 43 -1.88 11.23 9.88
N ALA A 44 -2.71 11.24 8.83
CA ALA A 44 -4.09 10.80 8.88
C ALA A 44 -4.53 10.24 7.53
N GLY A 45 -5.55 9.39 7.52
CA GLY A 45 -6.12 8.85 6.28
C GLY A 45 -7.10 7.73 6.56
N ILE A 46 -7.97 7.46 5.58
CA ILE A 46 -8.95 6.38 5.65
C ILE A 46 -8.91 5.64 4.32
N ALA A 47 -8.92 4.32 4.39
CA ALA A 47 -9.05 3.44 3.25
C ALA A 47 -10.11 2.38 3.53
N GLN A 48 -10.99 2.14 2.56
CA GLN A 48 -11.93 1.02 2.57
C GLN A 48 -11.40 -0.02 1.59
N LEU A 49 -11.06 -1.21 2.08
CA LEU A 49 -10.58 -2.33 1.27
C LEU A 49 -11.47 -3.54 1.53
N ASP A 50 -12.23 -3.95 0.52
CA ASP A 50 -13.27 -4.96 0.67
C ASP A 50 -14.20 -4.55 1.85
N ASP A 51 -14.38 -5.44 2.83
CA ASP A 51 -15.19 -5.19 4.03
C ASP A 51 -14.40 -4.53 5.18
N ASP A 52 -13.10 -4.25 5.01
CA ASP A 52 -12.26 -3.68 6.07
C ASP A 52 -12.07 -2.18 5.92
N LYS A 53 -12.29 -1.45 7.02
CA LYS A 53 -11.94 -0.04 7.15
C LYS A 53 -10.60 0.12 7.85
N ILE A 54 -9.65 0.78 7.20
CA ILE A 54 -8.32 1.08 7.72
C ILE A 54 -8.25 2.58 7.96
N GLU A 55 -7.93 2.99 9.19
CA GLU A 55 -7.86 4.39 9.59
C GLU A 55 -6.51 4.68 10.22
N LEU A 56 -5.87 5.75 9.78
CA LEU A 56 -4.80 6.42 10.50
C LEU A 56 -5.41 7.66 11.15
N LEU A 57 -5.52 7.66 12.47
CA LEU A 57 -6.07 8.76 13.24
C LEU A 57 -5.11 9.10 14.38
N GLN A 58 -4.67 10.36 14.45
CA GLN A 58 -3.75 10.84 15.49
C GLN A 58 -2.53 9.93 15.66
N ARG A 59 -1.96 9.47 14.54
CA ARG A 59 -0.81 8.54 14.50
C ARG A 59 -1.06 7.18 15.17
N VAL A 60 -2.31 6.76 15.26
CA VAL A 60 -2.69 5.40 15.64
C VAL A 60 -3.38 4.76 14.45
N VAL A 61 -2.96 3.56 14.09
CA VAL A 61 -3.61 2.78 13.03
C VAL A 61 -4.74 1.95 13.63
N TYR A 62 -5.87 1.92 12.96
CA TYR A 62 -7.03 1.11 13.31
C TYR A 62 -7.46 0.27 12.11
N VAL A 63 -7.89 -0.96 12.36
CA VAL A 63 -8.59 -1.81 11.38
C VAL A 63 -9.93 -2.18 11.99
N ASN A 64 -11.02 -1.80 11.33
CA ASN A 64 -12.40 -1.99 11.83
C ASN A 64 -12.60 -1.46 13.26
N GLY A 65 -12.00 -0.30 13.56
CA GLY A 65 -12.05 0.32 14.89
C GLY A 65 -11.10 -0.28 15.92
N VAL A 66 -10.40 -1.38 15.60
CA VAL A 66 -9.46 -2.00 16.52
C VAL A 66 -8.07 -1.40 16.33
N SER A 67 -7.47 -0.87 17.40
CA SER A 67 -6.16 -0.24 17.34
C SER A 67 -5.05 -1.26 17.10
N TYR A 68 -4.15 -0.96 16.17
CA TYR A 68 -2.89 -1.69 15.93
C TYR A 68 -1.69 -0.91 16.50
N GLY A 69 -1.96 0.10 17.34
CA GLY A 69 -0.99 0.89 18.07
C GLY A 69 -0.46 2.12 17.31
N ALA A 70 0.36 2.89 18.01
CA ALA A 70 0.94 4.11 17.46
C ALA A 70 1.97 3.83 16.36
N VAL A 71 2.13 4.81 15.47
CA VAL A 71 3.07 4.79 14.35
C VAL A 71 3.93 6.08 14.31
N PRO A 72 5.13 6.02 13.69
CA PRO A 72 5.93 7.20 13.40
C PRO A 72 5.17 8.23 12.55
N ALA A 73 5.60 9.49 12.57
CA ALA A 73 5.13 10.46 11.60
C ALA A 73 5.57 10.05 10.18
N ASN A 74 4.77 10.42 9.18
CA ASN A 74 5.07 10.15 7.77
C ASN A 74 5.34 8.66 7.46
N CYS A 75 4.66 7.75 8.16
CA CYS A 75 4.77 6.32 7.88
C CYS A 75 3.92 5.91 6.69
N GLU A 76 4.29 4.81 6.06
CA GLU A 76 3.44 4.07 5.14
C GLU A 76 2.76 2.92 5.87
N ILE A 77 1.44 2.88 5.79
CA ILE A 77 0.60 1.78 6.25
C ILE A 77 0.16 1.02 5.00
N LYS A 78 0.37 -0.29 4.99
CA LYS A 78 -0.15 -1.18 3.94
C LYS A 78 -1.02 -2.24 4.57
N PHE A 79 -2.25 -2.37 4.09
CA PHE A 79 -3.13 -3.47 4.44
C PHE A 79 -3.34 -4.33 3.20
N ILE A 80 -2.92 -5.59 3.28
CA ILE A 80 -2.91 -6.52 2.16
C ILE A 80 -3.88 -7.65 2.45
N VAL A 81 -4.85 -7.84 1.55
CA VAL A 81 -5.72 -9.01 1.50
C VAL A 81 -5.24 -9.86 0.33
N ALA A 82 -4.76 -11.07 0.61
CA ALA A 82 -4.31 -12.00 -0.41
C ALA A 82 -4.61 -13.44 0.00
N ASN A 83 -5.24 -14.22 -0.88
CA ASN A 83 -5.60 -15.62 -0.62
C ASN A 83 -6.37 -15.80 0.72
N GLY A 84 -7.31 -14.88 1.00
CA GLY A 84 -8.09 -14.86 2.24
C GLY A 84 -7.32 -14.47 3.51
N LYS A 85 -6.03 -14.13 3.40
CA LYS A 85 -5.21 -13.67 4.53
C LYS A 85 -5.11 -12.15 4.53
N LYS A 86 -5.25 -11.56 5.72
CA LYS A 86 -5.17 -10.12 5.96
C LYS A 86 -3.89 -9.81 6.72
N THR A 87 -3.04 -8.94 6.19
CA THR A 87 -1.79 -8.53 6.87
C THR A 87 -1.65 -7.01 6.87
N LEU A 88 -1.43 -6.44 8.06
CA LEU A 88 -1.10 -5.03 8.22
C LEU A 88 0.42 -4.86 8.31
N TYR A 89 0.96 -3.91 7.55
CA TYR A 89 2.34 -3.48 7.60
C TYR A 89 2.43 -2.01 7.96
N VAL A 90 3.42 -1.66 8.77
CA VAL A 90 3.82 -0.28 9.02
C VAL A 90 5.28 -0.16 8.62
N ASN A 91 5.57 0.69 7.63
CA ASN A 91 6.90 0.83 7.02
C ASN A 91 7.50 -0.52 6.63
N GLY A 92 6.70 -1.37 5.98
CA GLY A 92 7.10 -2.71 5.54
C GLY A 92 7.26 -3.76 6.65
N LYS A 93 7.04 -3.42 7.92
CA LYS A 93 7.09 -4.37 9.04
C LYS A 93 5.69 -4.86 9.40
N PRO A 94 5.45 -6.19 9.43
CA PRO A 94 4.14 -6.73 9.79
C PRO A 94 3.78 -6.39 11.24
N ARG A 95 2.50 -6.12 11.49
CA ARG A 95 1.91 -5.95 12.82
C ARG A 95 0.99 -7.14 13.09
N THR A 96 1.24 -7.84 14.20
CA THR A 96 0.56 -9.10 14.55
C THR A 96 -0.56 -8.96 15.58
N LEU A 97 -0.82 -7.77 16.11
CA LEU A 97 -1.78 -7.59 17.19
C LEU A 97 -2.70 -6.39 16.91
N PRO A 98 -4.02 -6.51 17.15
CA PRO A 98 -4.70 -5.41 17.79
C PRO A 98 -4.07 -5.22 19.19
N ALA A 99 -3.66 -3.99 19.51
CA ALA A 99 -3.16 -3.63 20.83
C ALA A 99 -4.14 -4.18 21.89
N LYS A 100 -3.61 -4.96 22.84
CA LYS A 100 -4.40 -5.56 23.92
C LYS A 100 -5.21 -4.44 24.61
N PRO A 101 -6.50 -4.66 24.93
CA PRO A 101 -7.32 -3.68 25.65
C PRO A 101 -6.68 -3.22 26.96
#